data_AF-A0A915D539-F1
#
_entry.id   AF-A0A915D539-F1
#
_cell.length_a   1.000
_cell.length_b   1.000
_cell.length_c   1.000
_cell.angle_alpha   90.00
_cell.angle_beta   90.00
_cell.angle_gamma   90.00
#
_symmetry.space_group_name_H-M   'P 1'
#
loop_
_entity.id
_entity.type
_entity.pdbx_description
1 polymer ?
#
loop_
_entity_poly.entity_id
_entity_poly.type
_entity_poly.pdbx_seq_one_letter_code
_entity_poly.pdbx_strand_id
1 'polypeptide(L)'
;MHLLPRNCGHCVVAISKRNVSKSFMDGLNKAVELRQDIPEYKYITTFENVIFPPNGEMLLPPMPAEPVLNADIKEKKHAHTKRMIEVRGFEQIHTELIHKQFGLAVVSGGFMKLDHFNFIQERLNKTLRQINSLFGEQIRHGCHRRKASGHITEVEARAYLTYFNDRLPYKIEFVSHELLKKRRAMEEKLKVANKNKLGWDTVIKYNMQDCWRWLGHTTSCGGSQWLLERKSCSLFFKVLVFIIGGLPFSALIICIVLSLFLHWDEATRTHCNVNNWLPSVSAAVASYSPERYIWRLFIGGSETQ
;
A
#
# COMPACT_ATOMS: atom_id res chain seq x y z
N MET A 1 37.61 47.69 30.41
CA MET A 1 37.00 48.98 30.75
C MET A 1 36.63 49.67 29.46
N HIS A 2 35.34 50.01 29.29
CA HIS A 2 34.76 51.08 28.46
C HIS A 2 35.10 51.15 26.96
N LEU A 3 34.21 51.39 26.00
CA LEU A 3 32.78 51.67 25.92
C LEU A 3 32.42 51.52 24.42
N LEU A 4 31.20 51.08 24.11
CA LEU A 4 30.58 51.32 22.80
C LEU A 4 30.47 52.83 22.55
N PRO A 5 30.43 53.26 21.28
CA PRO A 5 29.53 54.32 20.88
C PRO A 5 28.35 53.77 20.07
N ARG A 6 27.15 54.21 20.48
CA ARG A 6 25.88 54.06 19.78
C ARG A 6 25.74 55.15 18.71
N ASN A 7 24.96 54.80 17.68
CA ASN A 7 24.08 55.64 16.85
C ASN A 7 24.71 56.68 15.90
N CYS A 8 24.37 56.58 14.60
CA CYS A 8 23.36 57.42 13.94
C CYS A 8 23.49 57.36 12.40
N GLY A 9 22.35 57.17 11.71
CA GLY A 9 21.98 57.95 10.53
C GLY A 9 22.65 57.65 9.17
N HIS A 10 21.82 57.27 8.20
CA HIS A 10 22.02 57.47 6.75
C HIS A 10 23.35 57.01 6.12
N CYS A 11 23.44 55.72 5.81
CA CYS A 11 24.23 55.27 4.66
C CYS A 11 23.30 55.10 3.45
N VAL A 12 22.94 56.22 2.82
CA VAL A 12 22.54 56.18 1.41
C VAL A 12 23.83 55.99 0.62
N VAL A 13 24.15 54.74 0.29
CA VAL A 13 25.26 54.43 -0.61
C VAL A 13 24.89 54.93 -1.99
N ALA A 14 25.30 56.16 -2.32
CA ALA A 14 25.26 56.68 -3.67
C ALA A 14 26.28 55.90 -4.51
N ILE A 15 25.82 54.86 -5.20
CA ILE A 15 26.66 54.12 -6.15
C ILE A 15 26.90 55.04 -7.36
N SER A 16 28.09 55.64 -7.37
CA SER A 16 28.66 56.39 -8.49
C SER A 16 28.65 55.52 -9.76
N LYS A 17 28.09 56.03 -10.86
CA LYS A 17 28.20 55.43 -12.22
C LYS A 17 29.67 55.51 -12.69
N ARG A 18 30.54 54.67 -12.14
CA ARG A 18 31.89 54.44 -12.66
C ARG A 18 31.92 53.12 -13.40
N ASN A 19 32.24 53.21 -14.69
CA ASN A 19 32.62 52.15 -15.63
C ASN A 19 32.36 50.72 -15.16
N VAL A 20 31.12 50.30 -15.32
CA VAL A 20 30.74 48.89 -15.24
C VAL A 20 31.40 48.18 -16.42
N SER A 21 32.21 47.15 -16.15
CA SER A 21 32.87 46.39 -17.22
C SER A 21 31.83 45.76 -18.14
N LYS A 22 32.12 45.67 -19.44
CA LYS A 22 31.23 44.97 -20.42
C LYS A 22 30.84 43.58 -19.92
N SER A 23 31.77 42.86 -19.29
CA SER A 23 31.54 41.55 -18.67
C SER A 23 30.52 41.54 -17.53
N PHE A 24 30.39 42.62 -16.75
CA PHE A 24 29.38 42.73 -15.70
C PHE A 24 28.01 43.06 -16.28
N MET A 25 27.94 43.93 -17.30
CA MET A 25 26.69 44.19 -18.03
C MET A 25 26.21 42.95 -18.78
N ASP A 26 27.12 42.17 -19.38
CA ASP A 26 26.79 40.90 -20.05
C ASP A 26 26.33 39.84 -19.04
N GLY A 27 26.93 39.79 -17.85
CA GLY A 27 26.48 38.94 -16.75
C GLY A 27 25.09 39.33 -16.21
N LEU A 28 24.81 40.64 -16.11
CA LEU A 28 23.48 41.15 -15.76
C LEU A 28 22.46 40.83 -16.83
N ASN A 29 22.77 41.04 -18.11
CA ASN A 29 21.88 40.74 -19.22
C ASN A 29 21.57 39.24 -19.30
N LYS A 30 22.55 38.37 -19.03
CA LYS A 30 22.35 36.91 -18.96
C LYS A 30 21.50 36.49 -17.75
N ALA A 31 21.64 37.17 -16.61
CA ALA A 31 20.78 36.98 -15.44
C ALA A 31 19.35 37.52 -15.64
N VAL A 32 19.19 38.53 -16.50
CA VAL A 32 17.90 39.08 -16.92
C VAL A 32 17.23 38.17 -17.95
N GLU A 33 17.97 37.58 -18.90
CA GLU A 33 17.45 36.54 -19.81
C GLU A 33 16.99 35.28 -19.05
N LEU A 34 17.74 34.83 -18.03
CA LEU A 34 17.30 33.75 -17.13
C LEU A 34 16.04 34.10 -16.31
N ARG A 35 15.68 35.40 -16.21
CA ARG A 35 14.42 35.87 -15.61
C ARG A 35 13.27 35.99 -16.61
N GLN A 36 13.52 35.95 -17.92
CA GLN A 36 12.46 36.07 -18.92
C GLN A 36 11.60 34.80 -19.03
N ASP A 37 12.05 33.69 -18.45
CA ASP A 37 11.26 32.46 -18.23
C ASP A 37 10.45 32.46 -16.92
N ILE A 38 10.20 33.63 -16.30
CA ILE A 38 9.24 33.70 -15.19
C ILE A 38 7.82 33.68 -15.82
N PRO A 39 7.04 32.59 -15.68
CA PRO A 39 5.68 32.57 -16.21
C PRO A 39 4.88 33.70 -15.58
N GLU A 40 4.19 34.46 -16.44
CA GLU A 40 3.28 35.52 -16.05
C GLU A 40 2.24 34.99 -15.05
N TYR A 41 2.23 35.54 -13.83
CA TYR A 41 1.34 35.05 -12.77
C TYR A 41 -0.09 35.53 -13.06
N LYS A 42 -0.95 34.62 -13.53
CA LYS A 42 -2.37 34.92 -13.75
C LYS A 42 -3.14 34.86 -12.43
N TYR A 43 -3.28 35.98 -11.74
CA TYR A 43 -4.07 36.09 -10.51
C TYR A 43 -5.56 36.35 -10.79
N ILE A 44 -6.25 35.38 -11.36
CA ILE A 44 -7.71 35.30 -11.22
C ILE A 44 -8.05 33.87 -10.84
N THR A 45 -7.83 33.54 -9.56
CA THR A 45 -8.38 32.33 -8.97
C THR A 45 -9.88 32.52 -8.83
N THR A 46 -10.66 31.91 -9.71
CA THR A 46 -12.10 31.78 -9.53
C THR A 46 -12.38 30.64 -8.56
N PHE A 47 -13.17 30.91 -7.52
CA PHE A 47 -13.48 29.95 -6.46
C PHE A 47 -14.70 29.07 -6.77
N GLU A 48 -14.95 28.79 -8.05
CA GLU A 48 -16.21 28.21 -8.53
C GLU A 48 -16.41 26.74 -8.10
N ASN A 49 -15.33 26.00 -7.86
CA ASN A 49 -15.38 24.54 -7.65
C ASN A 49 -15.24 24.12 -6.18
N VAL A 50 -15.49 25.02 -5.24
CA VAL A 50 -15.35 24.77 -3.79
C VAL A 50 -16.61 24.16 -3.21
N ILE A 51 -16.47 23.04 -2.49
CA ILE A 51 -17.58 22.40 -1.77
C ILE A 51 -17.36 22.58 -0.27
N PHE A 52 -18.21 23.39 0.36
CA PHE A 52 -18.21 23.58 1.81
C PHE A 52 -19.00 22.48 2.52
N PRO A 53 -18.64 22.15 3.79
CA PRO A 53 -19.41 21.19 4.56
C PRO A 53 -20.86 21.69 4.78
N PRO A 54 -21.86 20.81 4.70
CA PRO A 54 -23.26 21.18 4.87
C PRO A 54 -23.59 21.66 6.29
N ASN A 55 -22.79 21.24 7.28
CA ASN A 55 -23.00 21.54 8.70
C ASN A 55 -22.59 22.98 9.08
N GLY A 56 -21.94 23.74 8.19
CA GLY A 56 -21.45 25.10 8.46
C GLY A 56 -20.30 25.19 9.47
N GLU A 57 -19.92 24.08 10.11
CA GLU A 57 -18.76 24.01 10.98
C GLU A 57 -17.47 24.10 10.16
N MET A 58 -16.74 25.20 10.33
CA MET A 58 -15.46 25.45 9.67
C MET A 58 -14.25 25.12 10.55
N LEU A 59 -14.46 24.61 11.76
CA LEU A 59 -13.41 24.26 12.71
C LEU A 59 -13.29 22.76 12.84
N LEU A 60 -12.07 22.28 13.08
CA LEU A 60 -11.84 20.86 13.30
C LEU A 60 -12.35 20.45 14.70
N PRO A 61 -13.12 19.35 14.80
CA PRO A 61 -13.58 18.82 16.07
C PRO A 61 -12.40 18.27 16.88
N PRO A 62 -12.49 18.29 18.23
CA PRO A 62 -11.48 17.69 19.08
C PRO A 62 -11.48 16.17 18.95
N MET A 63 -10.29 15.59 18.83
CA MET A 63 -10.13 14.14 18.86
C MET A 63 -10.26 13.66 20.30
N PRO A 64 -11.16 12.70 20.61
CA PRO A 64 -11.22 12.14 21.96
C PRO A 64 -9.93 11.36 22.26
N ALA A 65 -9.46 11.44 23.50
CA ALA A 65 -8.24 10.74 23.94
C ALA A 65 -8.39 9.22 23.94
N GLU A 66 -9.62 8.75 24.15
CA GLU A 66 -10.00 7.35 24.18
C GLU A 66 -11.23 7.11 23.28
N PRO A 67 -11.34 5.94 22.64
CA PRO A 67 -12.52 5.59 21.88
C PRO A 67 -13.74 5.45 22.80
N VAL A 68 -14.89 5.90 22.33
CA VAL A 68 -16.17 5.72 23.04
C VAL A 68 -16.60 4.26 22.90
N LEU A 69 -16.70 3.54 24.02
CA LEU A 69 -17.15 2.15 24.06
C LEU A 69 -18.66 2.09 24.29
N ASN A 70 -19.37 1.27 23.50
CA ASN A 70 -20.81 1.08 23.67
C ASN A 70 -21.07 0.06 24.80
N ALA A 71 -21.70 0.53 25.89
CA ALA A 71 -22.03 -0.31 27.03
C ALA A 71 -23.02 -1.44 26.68
N ASP A 72 -23.95 -1.17 25.76
CA ASP A 72 -24.99 -2.12 25.33
C ASP A 72 -24.41 -3.34 24.61
N ILE A 73 -23.33 -3.15 23.84
CA ILE A 73 -22.65 -4.19 23.07
C ILE A 73 -21.62 -4.93 23.95
N LYS A 74 -21.42 -4.51 25.21
CA LYS A 74 -20.39 -5.02 26.13
C LYS A 74 -19.00 -5.07 25.51
N GLU A 75 -18.67 -4.06 24.69
CA GLU A 75 -17.36 -3.95 24.06
C GLU A 75 -16.28 -3.75 25.13
N LYS A 76 -15.20 -4.53 25.04
CA LYS A 76 -14.06 -4.45 25.95
C LYS A 76 -12.80 -4.05 25.19
N LYS A 77 -11.94 -3.28 25.85
CA LYS A 77 -10.62 -2.95 25.33
C LYS A 77 -9.75 -4.20 25.28
N HIS A 78 -9.34 -4.61 24.09
CA HIS A 78 -8.34 -5.66 23.90
C HIS A 78 -6.97 -5.05 23.65
N ALA A 79 -5.94 -5.63 24.27
CA ALA A 79 -4.57 -5.26 23.96
C ALA A 79 -4.22 -5.82 22.58
N HIS A 80 -3.81 -4.95 21.67
CA HIS A 80 -3.35 -5.32 20.33
C HIS A 80 -1.86 -5.04 20.20
N THR A 81 -1.15 -5.92 19.50
CA THR A 81 0.25 -5.68 19.12
C THR A 81 0.32 -4.58 18.06
N LYS A 82 1.38 -3.77 18.08
CA LYS A 82 1.61 -2.75 17.05
C LYS A 82 1.80 -3.41 15.68
N ARG A 83 0.81 -3.27 14.81
CA ARG A 83 0.81 -3.87 13.47
C ARG A 83 1.54 -2.97 12.47
N MET A 84 2.85 -3.21 12.31
CA MET A 84 3.68 -2.50 11.33
C MET A 84 3.19 -2.66 9.87
N ILE A 85 2.36 -3.65 9.59
CA ILE A 85 1.75 -3.89 8.27
C ILE A 85 0.76 -2.77 7.87
N GLU A 86 0.11 -2.11 8.83
CA GLU A 86 -0.85 -1.03 8.57
C GLU A 86 -0.19 0.20 7.94
N VAL A 87 1.10 0.40 8.21
CA VAL A 87 1.87 1.52 7.69
C VAL A 87 2.50 1.20 6.32
N ARG A 88 2.51 -0.07 5.91
CA ARG A 88 3.13 -0.52 4.67
C ARG A 88 2.11 -0.62 3.55
N GLY A 89 2.42 0.00 2.42
CA GLY A 89 1.63 -0.09 1.20
C GLY A 89 0.95 1.23 0.85
N PHE A 90 0.09 1.17 -0.16
CA PHE A 90 -0.71 2.30 -0.60
C PHE A 90 -2.06 2.30 0.11
N GLU A 91 -2.49 3.48 0.57
CA GLU A 91 -3.79 3.67 1.21
C GLU A 91 -4.91 3.65 0.15
N GLN A 92 -5.86 2.72 0.27
CA GLN A 92 -6.99 2.63 -0.67
C GLN A 92 -8.12 3.63 -0.37
N ILE A 93 -8.20 4.09 0.89
CA ILE A 93 -9.27 4.94 1.40
C ILE A 93 -8.74 6.40 1.47
N HIS A 94 -9.61 7.41 1.35
CA HIS A 94 -9.22 8.84 1.44
C HIS A 94 -8.15 9.31 0.43
N THR A 95 -8.13 8.74 -0.78
CA THR A 95 -7.22 9.16 -1.86
C THR A 95 -7.65 10.46 -2.54
N GLU A 96 -8.87 10.93 -2.28
CA GLU A 96 -9.48 12.11 -2.87
C GLU A 96 -9.81 13.18 -1.82
N LEU A 97 -9.77 14.45 -2.24
CA LEU A 97 -10.10 15.59 -1.39
C LEU A 97 -11.62 15.77 -1.32
N ILE A 98 -12.20 15.60 -0.12
CA ILE A 98 -13.64 15.74 0.12
C ILE A 98 -14.15 17.12 -0.33
N HIS A 99 -13.43 18.19 0.03
CA HIS A 99 -13.83 19.57 -0.27
C HIS A 99 -13.25 20.12 -1.59
N LYS A 100 -12.52 19.32 -2.37
CA LYS A 100 -11.92 19.68 -3.66
C LYS A 100 -11.04 20.96 -3.67
N GLN A 101 -10.56 21.40 -2.50
CA GLN A 101 -9.69 22.56 -2.35
C GLN A 101 -8.21 22.15 -2.23
N PHE A 102 -7.78 21.96 -0.98
CA PHE A 102 -6.40 21.72 -0.58
C PHE A 102 -6.35 20.62 0.47
N GLY A 103 -5.23 19.94 0.55
CA GLY A 103 -4.96 18.95 1.57
C GLY A 103 -3.47 18.66 1.72
N LEU A 104 -3.19 17.81 2.68
CA LEU A 104 -1.86 17.26 2.92
C LEU A 104 -1.84 15.82 2.42
N ALA A 105 -0.93 15.51 1.50
CA ALA A 105 -0.67 14.14 1.08
C ALA A 105 0.56 13.61 1.80
N VAL A 106 0.42 12.42 2.38
CA VAL A 106 1.52 11.75 3.08
C VAL A 106 2.33 10.96 2.05
N VAL A 107 3.64 11.20 2.01
CA VAL A 107 4.56 10.49 1.08
C VAL A 107 5.09 9.21 1.72
N SER A 108 5.28 9.21 3.04
CA SER A 108 5.80 8.09 3.81
C SER A 108 4.85 7.71 4.94
N GLY A 109 4.49 6.44 5.06
CA GLY A 109 3.63 5.99 6.16
C GLY A 109 4.25 6.18 7.55
N GLY A 110 3.42 6.43 8.56
CA GLY A 110 3.83 6.54 9.95
C GLY A 110 2.65 6.42 10.92
N PHE A 111 2.96 6.27 12.21
CA PHE A 111 1.93 6.25 13.25
C PHE A 111 1.72 7.65 13.81
N MET A 112 0.46 8.04 13.99
CA MET A 112 0.09 9.31 14.60
C MET A 112 -0.48 9.10 16.00
N LYS A 113 0.10 9.78 16.99
CA LYS A 113 -0.37 9.83 18.39
C LYS A 113 -1.34 10.99 18.60
N LEU A 114 -2.06 10.95 19.73
CA LEU A 114 -2.99 11.99 20.16
C LEU A 114 -2.36 13.40 20.16
N ASP A 115 -1.12 13.54 20.62
CA ASP A 115 -0.42 14.83 20.68
C ASP A 115 -0.28 15.50 19.31
N HIS A 116 -0.10 14.71 18.24
CA HIS A 116 -0.02 15.23 16.88
C HIS A 116 -1.38 15.73 16.39
N PHE A 117 -2.47 15.03 16.73
CA PHE A 117 -3.83 15.49 16.41
C PHE A 117 -4.17 16.78 17.14
N ASN A 118 -3.86 16.87 18.43
CA ASN A 118 -4.05 18.08 19.22
C ASN A 118 -3.26 19.26 18.63
N PHE A 119 -2.00 19.03 18.24
CA PHE A 119 -1.16 20.03 17.59
C PHE A 119 -1.75 20.52 16.24
N ILE A 120 -2.18 19.59 15.37
CA ILE A 120 -2.79 19.92 14.08
C ILE A 120 -4.07 20.74 14.31
N GLN A 121 -4.93 20.27 15.21
CA GLN A 121 -6.20 20.90 15.51
C GLN A 121 -5.99 22.33 16.04
N GLU A 122 -5.13 22.50 17.04
CA GLU A 122 -4.87 23.81 17.64
C GLU A 122 -4.32 24.80 16.59
N ARG A 123 -3.38 24.34 15.76
CA ARG A 123 -2.74 25.19 14.75
C ARG A 123 -3.71 25.58 13.63
N LEU A 124 -4.44 24.61 13.06
CA LEU A 124 -5.41 24.88 12.01
C LEU A 124 -6.56 25.75 12.52
N ASN A 125 -7.11 25.47 13.70
CA ASN A 125 -8.21 26.26 14.26
C ASN A 125 -7.79 27.71 14.54
N LYS A 126 -6.53 27.95 14.96
CA LYS A 126 -5.99 29.32 15.10
C LYS A 126 -5.93 30.04 13.75
N THR A 127 -5.39 29.40 12.72
CA THR A 127 -5.30 29.98 11.36
C THR A 127 -6.69 30.24 10.77
N LEU A 128 -7.61 29.29 10.90
CA LEU A 128 -8.98 29.42 10.37
C LEU A 128 -9.75 30.55 11.06
N ARG A 129 -9.60 30.72 12.38
CA ARG A 129 -10.19 31.86 13.11
C ARG A 129 -9.63 33.20 12.62
N GLN A 130 -8.32 33.27 12.38
CA GLN A 130 -7.68 34.48 11.86
C GLN A 130 -8.16 34.83 10.44
N ILE A 131 -8.30 33.83 9.57
CA ILE A 131 -8.85 34.01 8.23
C ILE A 131 -10.29 34.54 8.33
N ASN A 132 -11.14 33.87 9.13
CA ASN A 132 -12.53 34.26 9.29
C ASN A 132 -12.69 35.67 9.86
N SER A 133 -11.82 36.12 10.77
CA SER A 133 -11.87 37.49 11.30
C SER A 133 -11.45 38.54 10.27
N LEU A 134 -10.41 38.27 9.47
CA LEU A 134 -9.92 39.19 8.42
C LEU A 134 -10.94 39.41 7.31
N PHE A 135 -11.70 38.38 6.94
CA PHE A 135 -12.74 38.48 5.91
C PHE A 135 -14.10 38.94 6.46
N GLY A 136 -14.23 39.09 7.79
CA GLY A 136 -15.45 39.47 8.48
C GLY A 136 -15.93 40.90 8.20
N GLU A 137 -15.06 41.86 7.86
CA GLU A 137 -15.44 43.27 7.91
C GLU A 137 -14.90 44.14 6.75
N GLN A 138 -15.72 44.31 5.70
CA GLN A 138 -15.77 45.48 4.81
C GLN A 138 -17.17 45.62 4.18
N ILE A 139 -18.04 46.44 4.78
CA ILE A 139 -19.07 47.16 4.04
C ILE A 139 -18.88 48.64 4.42
N ARG A 140 -18.08 49.36 3.64
CA ARG A 140 -18.20 50.82 3.56
C ARG A 140 -18.42 51.16 2.09
N HIS A 141 -19.55 51.84 1.88
CA HIS A 141 -20.08 52.51 0.69
C HIS A 141 -19.40 52.21 -0.66
N GLY A 142 -20.14 51.55 -1.55
CA GLY A 142 -19.95 51.67 -3.01
C GLY A 142 -19.13 50.59 -3.73
N CYS A 143 -18.56 49.60 -3.05
CA CYS A 143 -17.81 48.53 -3.72
C CYS A 143 -18.60 47.21 -3.71
N HIS A 144 -19.07 46.78 -4.87
CA HIS A 144 -19.74 45.50 -5.12
C HIS A 144 -18.72 44.35 -5.16
N ARG A 145 -17.91 44.17 -4.10
CA ARG A 145 -17.03 43.00 -3.97
C ARG A 145 -17.67 42.03 -2.98
N ARG A 146 -18.27 40.95 -3.50
CA ARG A 146 -18.88 39.89 -2.67
C ARG A 146 -17.84 39.41 -1.65
N LYS A 147 -18.12 39.61 -0.37
CA LYS A 147 -17.36 38.99 0.73
C LYS A 147 -17.50 37.49 0.61
N ALA A 148 -16.43 36.83 0.24
CA ALA A 148 -16.36 35.39 0.18
C ALA A 148 -15.72 34.91 1.49
N SER A 149 -16.51 34.81 2.56
CA SER A 149 -16.07 34.15 3.79
C SER A 149 -15.60 32.72 3.45
N GLY A 150 -14.41 32.31 3.89
CA GLY A 150 -13.90 30.94 3.70
C GLY A 150 -13.10 30.65 2.43
N HIS A 151 -12.67 31.66 1.68
CA HIS A 151 -11.88 31.48 0.46
C HIS A 151 -10.40 31.74 0.72
N ILE A 152 -9.57 30.71 0.56
CA ILE A 152 -8.12 30.78 0.76
C ILE A 152 -7.39 30.57 -0.57
N THR A 153 -6.34 31.36 -0.83
CA THR A 153 -5.53 31.18 -2.04
C THR A 153 -4.56 30.01 -1.88
N GLU A 154 -4.10 29.43 -3.01
CA GLU A 154 -3.13 28.32 -2.98
C GLU A 154 -1.81 28.72 -2.30
N VAL A 155 -1.36 29.97 -2.50
CA VAL A 155 -0.10 30.47 -1.92
C VAL A 155 -0.18 30.54 -0.41
N GLU A 156 -1.29 31.08 0.13
CA GLU A 156 -1.54 31.15 1.57
C GLU A 156 -1.70 29.75 2.16
N ALA A 157 -2.53 28.91 1.54
CA ALA A 157 -2.77 27.54 2.00
C ALA A 157 -1.46 26.74 2.04
N ARG A 158 -0.63 26.87 1.00
CA ARG A 158 0.68 26.21 0.94
C ARG A 158 1.60 26.70 2.05
N ALA A 159 1.64 28.00 2.34
CA ALA A 159 2.46 28.54 3.42
C ALA A 159 2.06 27.96 4.79
N TYR A 160 0.76 27.91 5.09
CA TYR A 160 0.28 27.35 6.36
C TYR A 160 0.47 25.85 6.47
N LEU A 161 0.24 25.11 5.38
CA LEU A 161 0.28 23.66 5.38
C LEU A 161 1.71 23.10 5.36
N THR A 162 2.64 23.81 4.70
CA THR A 162 4.06 23.38 4.66
C THR A 162 4.71 23.42 6.05
N TYR A 163 4.22 24.29 6.94
CA TYR A 163 4.68 24.37 8.34
C TYR A 163 4.56 23.03 9.10
N PHE A 164 3.63 22.16 8.72
CA PHE A 164 3.44 20.87 9.40
C PHE A 164 4.57 19.86 9.15
N ASN A 165 5.38 20.07 8.11
CA ASN A 165 6.45 19.14 7.72
C ASN A 165 7.54 19.02 8.79
N ASP A 166 7.75 20.04 9.62
CA ASP A 166 8.80 20.04 10.64
C ASP A 166 8.40 19.31 11.93
N ARG A 167 7.09 19.16 12.19
CA ARG A 167 6.57 18.62 13.46
C ARG A 167 5.98 17.24 13.35
N LEU A 168 5.55 16.83 12.15
CA LEU A 168 4.99 15.50 11.93
C LEU A 168 6.11 14.48 11.69
N PRO A 169 5.93 13.23 12.15
CA PRO A 169 6.99 12.22 12.09
C PRO A 169 7.20 11.61 10.69
N TYR A 170 6.41 12.04 9.70
CA TYR A 170 6.43 11.54 8.33
C TYR A 170 6.52 12.68 7.33
N LYS A 171 7.02 12.37 6.13
CA LYS A 171 7.13 13.33 5.04
C LYS A 171 5.78 13.63 4.43
N ILE A 172 5.48 14.91 4.27
CA ILE A 172 4.19 15.40 3.79
C ILE A 172 4.42 16.38 2.64
N GLU A 173 3.52 16.33 1.66
CA GLU A 173 3.46 17.28 0.56
C GLU A 173 2.13 18.04 0.58
N PHE A 174 2.20 19.32 0.27
CA PHE A 174 1.01 20.12 -0.04
C PHE A 174 0.43 19.68 -1.38
N VAL A 175 -0.89 19.49 -1.41
CA VAL A 175 -1.59 19.04 -2.61
C VAL A 175 -2.90 19.81 -2.81
N SER A 176 -3.13 20.27 -4.04
CA SER A 176 -4.41 20.82 -4.48
C SER A 176 -5.16 19.81 -5.37
N HIS A 177 -6.47 19.99 -5.51
CA HIS A 177 -7.31 19.12 -6.36
C HIS A 177 -6.85 19.11 -7.82
N GLU A 178 -6.45 20.27 -8.34
CA GLU A 178 -5.88 20.37 -9.69
C GLU A 178 -4.54 19.64 -9.80
N LEU A 179 -3.70 19.73 -8.77
CA LEU A 179 -2.41 19.05 -8.75
C LEU A 179 -2.58 17.52 -8.77
N LEU A 180 -3.55 16.97 -8.04
CA LEU A 180 -3.86 15.53 -8.09
C LEU A 180 -4.31 15.09 -9.48
N LYS A 181 -5.23 15.84 -10.10
CA LYS A 181 -5.67 15.54 -11.47
C LYS A 181 -4.52 15.59 -12.46
N LYS A 182 -3.66 16.61 -12.36
CA LYS A 182 -2.46 16.75 -13.21
C LYS A 182 -1.48 15.59 -12.99
N ARG A 183 -1.22 15.19 -11.74
CA ARG A 183 -0.34 14.04 -11.40
C ARG A 183 -0.90 12.73 -11.99
N ARG A 184 -2.18 12.42 -11.79
CA ARG A 184 -2.82 11.22 -12.36
C ARG A 184 -2.77 11.20 -13.89
N ALA A 185 -3.09 12.31 -14.54
CA ALA A 185 -3.03 12.42 -16.00
C ALA A 185 -1.59 12.29 -16.52
N MET A 186 -0.59 12.80 -15.78
CA MET A 186 0.82 12.62 -16.12
C MET A 186 1.26 11.17 -15.95
N GLU A 187 0.90 10.51 -14.85
CA GLU A 187 1.18 9.09 -14.62
C GLU A 187 0.55 8.20 -15.71
N GLU A 188 -0.67 8.49 -16.12
CA GLU A 188 -1.35 7.79 -17.21
C GLU A 188 -0.63 7.98 -18.55
N LYS A 189 -0.24 9.23 -18.86
CA LYS A 189 0.58 9.53 -20.05
C LYS A 189 1.92 8.78 -20.01
N LEU A 190 2.57 8.70 -18.86
CA LEU A 190 3.83 7.96 -18.69
C LEU A 190 3.64 6.46 -18.87
N LYS A 191 2.53 5.89 -18.37
CA LYS A 191 2.18 4.48 -18.58
C LYS A 191 1.99 4.16 -20.06
N VAL A 192 1.26 5.01 -20.78
CA VAL A 192 1.03 4.86 -22.23
C VAL A 192 2.32 5.08 -23.03
N ALA A 193 3.15 6.04 -22.61
CA ALA A 193 4.43 6.34 -23.25
C ALA A 193 5.52 5.28 -22.98
N ASN A 194 5.31 4.38 -22.02
CA ASN A 194 6.28 3.35 -21.69
C ASN A 194 6.44 2.35 -22.85
N LYS A 195 7.54 2.49 -23.59
CA LYS A 195 7.92 1.59 -24.70
C LYS A 195 8.40 0.22 -24.20
N ASN A 196 8.79 0.09 -22.93
CA ASN A 196 9.32 -1.16 -22.40
C ASN A 196 8.19 -2.19 -22.27
N LYS A 197 8.36 -3.34 -22.93
CA LYS A 197 7.43 -4.48 -22.87
C LYS A 197 7.40 -5.15 -21.50
N LEU A 198 8.49 -5.06 -20.73
CA LEU A 198 8.64 -5.69 -19.43
C LEU A 198 8.39 -4.67 -18.31
N GLY A 199 7.14 -4.55 -17.88
CA GLY A 199 6.77 -3.80 -16.69
C GLY A 199 7.02 -4.59 -15.40
N TRP A 200 7.16 -3.89 -14.27
CA TRP A 200 7.29 -4.51 -12.95
C TRP A 200 6.15 -5.48 -12.65
N ASP A 201 4.92 -5.10 -13.00
CA ASP A 201 3.73 -5.95 -12.82
C ASP A 201 3.87 -7.27 -13.59
N THR A 202 4.41 -7.23 -14.80
CA THR A 202 4.62 -8.42 -15.64
C THR A 202 5.72 -9.31 -15.06
N VAL A 203 6.86 -8.73 -14.69
CA VAL A 203 8.00 -9.45 -14.09
C VAL A 203 7.57 -10.18 -12.82
N ILE A 204 6.84 -9.49 -11.94
CA ILE A 204 6.32 -10.05 -10.69
C ILE A 204 5.26 -11.10 -10.98
N LYS A 205 4.31 -10.85 -11.89
CA LYS A 205 3.22 -11.79 -12.21
C LYS A 205 3.73 -13.15 -12.68
N TYR A 206 4.76 -13.17 -13.53
CA TYR A 206 5.30 -14.41 -14.11
C TYR A 206 6.47 -15.00 -13.32
N ASN A 207 6.82 -14.45 -12.14
CA ASN A 207 7.99 -14.83 -11.36
C ASN A 207 9.25 -14.96 -12.23
N MET A 208 9.51 -13.97 -13.10
CA MET A 208 10.67 -14.03 -13.99
C MET A 208 11.95 -14.07 -13.15
N GLN A 209 12.89 -14.94 -13.53
CA GLN A 209 14.16 -15.14 -12.81
C GLN A 209 14.00 -15.46 -11.32
N ASP A 210 12.88 -16.07 -10.93
CA ASP A 210 12.57 -16.42 -9.53
C ASP A 210 12.62 -15.21 -8.56
N CYS A 211 12.15 -14.05 -9.02
CA CYS A 211 12.17 -12.81 -8.24
C CYS A 211 11.40 -12.89 -6.91
N TRP A 212 10.42 -13.80 -6.79
CA TRP A 212 9.64 -13.99 -5.55
C TRP A 212 10.48 -14.49 -4.38
N ARG A 213 11.63 -15.12 -4.62
CA ARG A 213 12.54 -15.56 -3.55
C ARG A 213 13.16 -14.37 -2.78
N TRP A 214 13.23 -13.21 -3.43
CA TRP A 214 13.88 -12.00 -2.90
C TRP A 214 12.87 -10.91 -2.55
N LEU A 215 11.71 -10.91 -3.20
CA LEU A 215 10.64 -9.96 -2.97
C LEU A 215 9.85 -10.28 -1.70
N GLY A 216 9.50 -9.24 -0.95
CA GLY A 216 8.62 -9.38 0.21
C GLY A 216 7.20 -9.77 -0.19
N HIS A 217 6.48 -10.42 0.72
CA HIS A 217 5.08 -10.79 0.50
C HIS A 217 4.23 -9.58 0.05
N THR A 218 4.42 -8.42 0.68
CA THR A 218 3.65 -7.20 0.39
C THR A 218 3.91 -6.60 -0.99
N THR A 219 5.11 -6.79 -1.58
CA THR A 219 5.40 -6.34 -2.95
C THR A 219 4.87 -7.33 -3.99
N SER A 220 4.70 -8.60 -3.61
CA SER A 220 4.04 -9.63 -4.42
C SER A 220 2.50 -9.57 -4.33
N CYS A 221 1.95 -8.97 -3.26
CA CYS A 221 0.52 -8.94 -2.92
C CYS A 221 -0.41 -8.16 -3.86
N GLY A 222 0.08 -7.50 -4.92
CA GLY A 222 -0.77 -7.15 -6.06
C GLY A 222 -1.39 -8.41 -6.73
N GLY A 223 -0.92 -9.61 -6.37
CA GLY A 223 -1.42 -10.90 -6.84
C GLY A 223 -1.83 -11.90 -5.76
N SER A 224 -2.27 -11.46 -4.57
CA SER A 224 -2.69 -12.35 -3.47
C SER A 224 -3.81 -13.34 -3.84
N GLN A 225 -4.65 -13.01 -4.83
CA GLN A 225 -5.64 -13.92 -5.37
C GLN A 225 -5.02 -15.17 -6.04
N TRP A 226 -3.87 -15.04 -6.69
CA TRP A 226 -3.25 -16.11 -7.50
C TRP A 226 -2.40 -17.09 -6.66
N LEU A 227 -1.88 -16.64 -5.51
CA LEU A 227 -1.12 -17.48 -4.58
C LEU A 227 -2.00 -18.53 -3.89
N LEU A 228 -3.28 -18.19 -3.64
CA LEU A 228 -4.25 -19.14 -3.09
C LEU A 228 -4.58 -20.25 -4.11
N GLU A 229 -4.72 -19.86 -5.38
CA GLU A 229 -5.04 -20.76 -6.50
C GLU A 229 -3.92 -21.80 -6.74
N ARG A 230 -2.64 -21.39 -6.70
CA ARG A 230 -1.50 -22.32 -6.80
C ARG A 230 -1.43 -23.35 -5.67
N LYS A 231 -1.76 -22.95 -4.43
CA LYS A 231 -1.75 -23.88 -3.29
C LYS A 231 -2.79 -24.99 -3.47
N SER A 232 -3.95 -24.65 -4.04
CA SER A 232 -5.03 -25.60 -4.35
C SER A 232 -4.56 -26.71 -5.31
N CYS A 233 -3.86 -26.34 -6.39
CA CYS A 233 -3.33 -27.33 -7.34
C CYS A 233 -2.25 -28.25 -6.72
N SER A 234 -1.39 -27.72 -5.84
CA SER A 234 -0.35 -28.54 -5.19
C SER A 234 -0.92 -29.57 -4.20
N LEU A 235 -2.07 -29.25 -3.58
CA LEU A 235 -2.75 -30.15 -2.65
C LEU A 235 -3.35 -31.34 -3.41
N PHE A 236 -3.98 -31.08 -4.56
CA PHE A 236 -4.56 -32.11 -5.41
C PHE A 236 -3.51 -33.12 -5.90
N PHE A 237 -2.33 -32.63 -6.32
CA PHE A 237 -1.24 -33.51 -6.76
C PHE A 237 -0.72 -34.41 -5.63
N LYS A 238 -0.55 -33.88 -4.41
CA LYS A 238 -0.11 -34.69 -3.26
C LYS A 238 -1.10 -35.78 -2.90
N VAL A 239 -2.39 -35.46 -2.86
CA VAL A 239 -3.46 -36.44 -2.59
C VAL A 239 -3.48 -37.53 -3.66
N LEU A 240 -3.34 -37.16 -4.93
CA LEU A 240 -3.29 -38.10 -6.05
C LEU A 240 -2.09 -39.07 -5.92
N VAL A 241 -0.90 -38.57 -5.56
CA VAL A 241 0.27 -39.42 -5.31
C VAL A 241 0.04 -40.40 -4.15
N PHE A 242 -0.59 -39.95 -3.06
CA PHE A 242 -0.94 -40.84 -1.94
C PHE A 242 -1.98 -41.90 -2.32
N ILE A 243 -2.96 -41.57 -3.17
CA ILE A 243 -3.97 -42.53 -3.64
C ILE A 243 -3.33 -43.57 -4.55
N ILE A 244 -2.53 -43.14 -5.55
CA ILE A 244 -1.89 -44.06 -6.50
C ILE A 244 -0.87 -44.97 -5.81
N GLY A 245 -0.09 -44.45 -4.86
CA GLY A 245 0.87 -45.26 -4.09
C GLY A 245 0.21 -46.12 -3.01
N GLY A 246 -0.89 -45.67 -2.41
CA GLY A 246 -1.58 -46.35 -1.32
C GLY A 246 -2.42 -47.55 -1.77
N LEU A 247 -3.02 -47.50 -2.97
CA LEU A 247 -3.84 -48.59 -3.52
C LEU A 247 -3.10 -49.94 -3.63
N PRO A 248 -1.89 -50.03 -4.23
CA PRO A 248 -1.17 -51.31 -4.31
C PRO A 248 -0.63 -51.75 -2.95
N PHE A 249 -0.32 -50.82 -2.06
CA PHE A 249 0.19 -51.12 -0.72
C PHE A 249 -0.89 -51.76 0.17
N SER A 250 -2.12 -51.22 0.15
CA SER A 250 -3.24 -51.81 0.88
C SER A 250 -3.63 -53.17 0.31
N ALA A 251 -3.63 -53.33 -1.02
CA ALA A 251 -3.88 -54.60 -1.68
C ALA A 251 -2.88 -55.68 -1.26
N LEU A 252 -1.59 -55.34 -1.17
CA LEU A 252 -0.53 -56.26 -0.76
C LEU A 252 -0.75 -56.76 0.67
N ILE A 253 -1.04 -55.83 1.59
CA ILE A 253 -1.30 -56.18 3.00
C ILE A 253 -2.51 -57.11 3.11
N ILE A 254 -3.60 -56.80 2.41
CA ILE A 254 -4.81 -57.63 2.44
C ILE A 254 -4.53 -59.03 1.87
N CYS A 255 -3.78 -59.14 0.78
CA CYS A 255 -3.43 -60.44 0.19
C CYS A 255 -2.56 -61.28 1.13
N ILE A 256 -1.54 -60.68 1.76
CA ILE A 256 -0.69 -61.39 2.74
C ILE A 256 -1.51 -61.87 3.94
N VAL A 257 -2.39 -61.02 4.49
CA VAL A 257 -3.21 -61.38 5.65
C VAL A 257 -4.15 -62.54 5.32
N LEU A 258 -4.84 -62.49 4.19
CA LEU A 258 -5.72 -63.58 3.77
C LEU A 258 -4.97 -64.89 3.52
N SER A 259 -3.75 -64.81 2.96
CA SER A 259 -2.88 -65.97 2.72
C SER A 259 -2.52 -66.69 4.02
N LEU A 260 -2.24 -65.91 5.07
CA LEU A 260 -1.91 -66.46 6.39
C LEU A 260 -3.14 -67.06 7.09
N PHE A 261 -4.36 -66.57 6.84
CA PHE A 261 -5.56 -67.07 7.51
C PHE A 261 -6.25 -68.24 6.79
N LEU A 262 -6.30 -68.23 5.46
CA LEU A 262 -7.08 -69.19 4.67
C LEU A 262 -6.24 -70.34 4.10
N HIS A 263 -4.97 -70.09 3.77
CA HIS A 263 -4.11 -71.03 3.03
C HIS A 263 -2.72 -71.17 3.69
N TRP A 264 -2.67 -71.33 5.02
CA TRP A 264 -1.41 -71.36 5.78
C TRP A 264 -0.45 -72.44 5.29
N ASP A 265 -0.92 -73.68 5.12
CA ASP A 265 -0.07 -74.82 4.76
C ASP A 265 0.34 -74.78 3.28
N GLU A 266 -0.56 -74.37 2.38
CA GLU A 266 -0.31 -74.27 0.94
C GLU A 266 0.52 -73.04 0.54
N ALA A 267 0.44 -71.93 1.28
CA ALA A 267 1.17 -70.71 0.98
C ALA A 267 2.58 -70.67 1.59
N THR A 268 2.80 -71.40 2.69
CA THR A 268 4.12 -71.51 3.35
C THR A 268 4.95 -72.68 2.85
N ARG A 269 4.33 -73.68 2.20
CA ARG A 269 5.05 -74.79 1.58
C ARG A 269 5.58 -74.42 0.21
N THR A 270 6.90 -74.54 0.08
CA THR A 270 7.57 -74.48 -1.22
C THR A 270 7.39 -75.79 -1.97
N HIS A 271 7.66 -75.79 -3.29
CA HIS A 271 7.63 -76.99 -4.14
C HIS A 271 8.56 -78.13 -3.64
N CYS A 272 9.48 -77.83 -2.70
CA CYS A 272 10.35 -78.80 -2.03
C CYS A 272 9.83 -79.26 -0.67
N ASN A 273 8.58 -78.94 -0.31
CA ASN A 273 7.89 -79.28 0.94
C ASN A 273 8.60 -78.80 2.22
N VAL A 274 9.32 -77.67 2.12
CA VAL A 274 9.91 -76.97 3.26
C VAL A 274 8.98 -75.82 3.64
N ASN A 275 8.57 -75.78 4.91
CA ASN A 275 7.68 -74.75 5.45
C ASN A 275 8.47 -73.47 5.75
N ASN A 276 7.98 -72.33 5.28
CA ASN A 276 8.53 -71.01 5.60
C ASN A 276 7.64 -70.26 6.61
N TRP A 277 8.21 -69.33 7.37
CA TRP A 277 7.44 -68.58 8.37
C TRP A 277 6.51 -67.52 7.75
N LEU A 278 6.76 -67.11 6.51
CA LEU A 278 5.95 -66.17 5.74
C LEU A 278 5.81 -66.63 4.27
N PRO A 279 4.63 -66.47 3.65
CA PRO A 279 4.45 -66.74 2.23
C PRO A 279 5.26 -65.74 1.40
N SER A 280 5.77 -66.19 0.25
CA SER A 280 6.40 -65.27 -0.70
C SER A 280 5.36 -64.28 -1.26
N VAL A 281 5.76 -63.04 -1.55
CA VAL A 281 4.85 -62.00 -2.06
C VAL A 281 4.14 -62.47 -3.34
N SER A 282 4.85 -63.17 -4.24
CA SER A 282 4.26 -63.70 -5.46
C SER A 282 3.28 -64.85 -5.20
N ALA A 283 3.52 -65.69 -4.18
CA ALA A 283 2.60 -66.75 -3.80
C ALA A 283 1.30 -66.20 -3.17
N ALA A 284 1.42 -65.20 -2.28
CA ALA A 284 0.28 -64.53 -1.64
C ALA A 284 -0.57 -63.72 -2.62
N VAL A 285 -0.03 -63.37 -3.80
CA VAL A 285 -0.70 -62.49 -4.76
C VAL A 285 -1.26 -63.25 -5.97
N ALA A 286 -0.59 -64.31 -6.43
CA ALA A 286 -0.90 -64.92 -7.72
C ALA A 286 -1.36 -66.39 -7.66
N SER A 287 -1.10 -67.10 -6.55
CA SER A 287 -1.28 -68.56 -6.53
C SER A 287 -2.70 -69.01 -6.19
N TYR A 288 -3.38 -68.34 -5.25
CA TYR A 288 -4.64 -68.84 -4.68
C TYR A 288 -5.80 -67.84 -4.78
N SER A 289 -7.02 -68.39 -4.88
CA SER A 289 -8.26 -67.60 -4.82
C SER A 289 -8.76 -67.60 -3.36
N PRO A 290 -9.21 -66.47 -2.78
CA PRO A 290 -9.64 -65.21 -3.42
C PRO A 290 -8.58 -64.09 -3.55
N GLU A 291 -7.37 -64.25 -2.99
CA GLU A 291 -6.31 -63.22 -2.97
C GLU A 291 -5.96 -62.69 -4.36
N ARG A 292 -5.86 -63.60 -5.34
CA ARG A 292 -5.60 -63.25 -6.74
C ARG A 292 -6.65 -62.30 -7.33
N TYR A 293 -7.92 -62.43 -6.96
CA TYR A 293 -8.98 -61.56 -7.45
C TYR A 293 -8.93 -60.18 -6.78
N ILE A 294 -8.55 -60.13 -5.50
CA ILE A 294 -8.36 -58.87 -4.77
C ILE A 294 -7.19 -58.10 -5.38
N TRP A 295 -6.04 -58.74 -5.58
CA TRP A 295 -4.90 -58.08 -6.22
C TRP A 295 -5.22 -57.53 -7.61
N ARG A 296 -5.95 -58.31 -8.41
CA ARG A 296 -6.41 -57.89 -9.73
C ARG A 296 -7.38 -56.71 -9.65
N LEU A 297 -8.29 -56.67 -8.69
CA LEU A 297 -9.23 -55.54 -8.54
C LEU A 297 -8.52 -54.24 -8.14
N PHE A 298 -7.47 -54.31 -7.31
CA PHE A 298 -6.75 -53.12 -6.83
C PHE A 298 -5.65 -52.62 -7.78
N ILE A 299 -5.04 -53.48 -8.60
CA ILE A 299 -3.95 -53.09 -9.53
C ILE A 299 -4.38 -53.19 -10.99
N GLY A 300 -5.11 -54.24 -11.35
CA GLY A 300 -5.56 -54.55 -12.69
C GLY A 300 -7.01 -54.13 -12.91
N GLY A 301 -7.29 -52.83 -12.82
CA GLY A 301 -8.52 -52.31 -13.43
C GLY A 301 -8.49 -52.65 -14.93
N SER A 302 -9.39 -53.55 -15.37
CA SER A 302 -9.62 -53.99 -16.75
C SER A 302 -8.70 -55.06 -17.37
N GLU A 303 -8.78 -56.29 -16.88
CA GLU A 303 -8.77 -57.44 -17.79
C GLU A 303 -10.13 -58.12 -17.70
N THR A 304 -11.10 -57.58 -18.46
CA THR A 304 -12.28 -58.35 -18.86
C THR A 304 -11.86 -59.31 -19.97
N GLN A 305 -12.06 -60.59 -19.68
CA GLN A 305 -11.90 -61.80 -20.50
C GLN A 305 -10.48 -62.38 -20.59
#